data_AF-A0A2I0PTW5-F1
#
_entry.id   AF-A0A2I0PTW5-F1
#
_cell.length_a   1.000
_cell.length_b   1.000
_cell.length_c   1.000
_cell.angle_alpha   90.00
_cell.angle_beta   90.00
_cell.angle_gamma   90.00
#
_symmetry.space_group_name_H-M   'P 1'
#
loop_
_entity.id
_entity.type
_entity.pdbx_description
1 polymer ?
#
loop_
_entity_poly.entity_id
_entity_poly.type
_entity_poly.pdbx_seq_one_letter_code
_entity_poly.pdbx_strand_id
1 'polypeptide(L)'
;MQYRFSFVFILLSVLFQSLSGIFGKYAASNIEEVTIFAIITNFFYLLALICLFFQALVWQQALHRYPLSFAYPFMSLMNFIVLFASALLFHEGITPFNIAGLILISLGITLLSRHKGECV
;
A
#
# COMPACT_ATOMS: atom_id res chain seq x y z
N MET A 1 1.68 13.19 -24.02
CA MET A 1 1.44 13.98 -22.79
C MET A 1 0.45 13.34 -21.81
N GLN A 2 -0.49 12.48 -22.24
CA GLN A 2 -1.45 11.77 -21.34
C GLN A 2 -0.80 10.79 -20.34
N TYR A 3 0.28 10.08 -20.71
CA TYR A 3 0.95 9.11 -19.84
C TYR A 3 1.61 9.71 -18.58
N ARG A 4 2.02 10.99 -18.61
CA ARG A 4 2.75 11.62 -17.49
C ARG A 4 1.84 11.93 -16.30
N PHE A 5 0.58 12.30 -16.56
CA PHE A 5 -0.42 12.53 -15.51
C PHE A 5 -0.89 11.22 -14.87
N SER A 6 -0.89 10.11 -15.62
CA SER A 6 -1.39 8.83 -15.12
C SER A 6 -0.45 8.15 -14.13
N PHE A 7 0.87 8.32 -14.29
CA PHE A 7 1.85 7.82 -13.32
C PHE A 7 1.74 8.53 -11.96
N VAL A 8 1.40 9.83 -11.96
CA VAL A 8 1.19 10.61 -10.75
C VAL A 8 0.05 10.04 -9.91
N PHE A 9 -1.03 9.53 -10.53
CA PHE A 9 -2.11 8.88 -9.79
C PHE A 9 -1.65 7.59 -9.10
N ILE A 10 -0.79 6.78 -9.74
CA ILE A 10 -0.21 5.59 -9.09
C ILE A 10 0.61 6.02 -7.88
N LEU A 11 1.54 6.96 -8.04
CA LEU A 11 2.35 7.46 -6.92
C LEU A 11 1.49 8.04 -5.79
N LEU A 12 0.48 8.83 -6.13
CA LEU A 12 -0.42 9.43 -5.15
C LEU A 12 -1.22 8.36 -4.39
N SER A 13 -1.72 7.33 -5.09
CA SER A 13 -2.40 6.20 -4.45
C SER A 13 -1.48 5.44 -3.50
N VAL A 14 -0.21 5.24 -3.88
CA VAL A 14 0.80 4.57 -3.05
C VAL A 14 1.10 5.39 -1.79
N LEU A 15 1.17 6.72 -1.90
CA LEU A 15 1.35 7.61 -0.75
C LEU A 15 0.17 7.51 0.22
N PHE A 16 -1.07 7.64 -0.28
CA PHE A 16 -2.25 7.50 0.56
C PHE A 16 -2.37 6.11 1.19
N GLN A 17 -2.02 5.06 0.46
CA GLN A 17 -2.03 3.71 0.98
C GLN A 17 -1.01 3.53 2.12
N SER A 18 0.18 4.11 1.95
CA SER A 18 1.24 4.03 2.95
C SER A 18 0.87 4.80 4.22
N LEU A 19 0.30 6.00 4.07
CA LEU A 19 -0.25 6.78 5.19
C LEU A 19 -1.34 6.03 5.93
N SER A 20 -2.28 5.40 5.20
CA SER A 20 -3.33 4.57 5.79
C SER A 20 -2.75 3.41 6.61
N GLY A 21 -1.72 2.72 6.10
CA GLY A 21 -1.04 1.65 6.83
C GLY A 21 -0.35 2.13 8.11
N ILE A 22 0.34 3.27 8.04
CA ILE A 22 1.03 3.87 9.20
C ILE A 22 0.01 4.31 10.27
N PHE A 23 -1.05 5.01 9.88
CA PHE A 23 -2.10 5.42 10.81
C PHE A 23 -2.86 4.23 11.40
N GLY A 24 -3.05 3.16 10.61
CA GLY A 24 -3.64 1.91 11.10
C GLY A 24 -2.80 1.28 12.22
N LYS A 25 -1.46 1.25 12.05
CA LYS A 25 -0.56 0.80 13.13
C LYS A 25 -0.62 1.72 14.35
N TYR A 26 -0.58 3.04 14.15
CA TYR A 26 -0.73 3.99 15.26
C TYR A 26 -2.05 3.82 15.99
N ALA A 27 -3.16 3.62 15.28
CA ALA A 27 -4.46 3.35 15.89
C ALA A 27 -4.43 2.07 16.74
N ALA A 28 -3.85 0.99 16.22
CA ALA A 28 -3.71 -0.26 16.96
C ALA A 28 -2.85 -0.11 18.22
N SER A 29 -1.78 0.70 18.18
CA SER A 29 -0.95 0.97 19.37
C SER A 29 -1.62 1.88 20.42
N ASN A 30 -2.66 2.64 20.05
CA ASN A 30 -3.37 3.55 20.96
C ASN A 30 -4.68 2.94 21.52
N ILE A 31 -5.04 1.72 21.13
CA ILE A 31 -6.26 1.04 21.60
C ILE A 31 -5.84 -0.13 22.49
N GLU A 32 -6.00 0.02 23.80
CA GLU A 32 -5.73 -1.04 24.78
C GLU A 32 -6.87 -2.09 24.82
N GLU A 33 -8.12 -1.63 24.67
CA GLU A 33 -9.30 -2.49 24.62
C GLU A 33 -9.92 -2.52 23.22
N VAL A 34 -9.88 -3.69 22.58
CA VAL A 34 -10.41 -3.89 21.22
C VAL A 34 -11.94 -4.01 21.27
N THR A 35 -12.61 -2.88 21.48
CA THR A 35 -14.06 -2.75 21.38
C THR A 35 -14.42 -1.99 20.11
N ILE A 36 -15.50 -2.40 19.41
CA ILE A 36 -15.96 -1.76 18.16
C ILE A 36 -16.13 -0.24 18.35
N PHE A 37 -16.69 0.18 19.50
CA PHE A 37 -16.87 1.58 19.83
C PHE A 37 -15.53 2.33 19.98
N ALA A 38 -14.54 1.73 20.64
CA ALA A 38 -13.21 2.31 20.81
C ALA A 38 -12.47 2.47 19.47
N ILE A 39 -12.61 1.50 18.56
CA ILE A 39 -12.03 1.56 17.22
C ILE A 39 -12.64 2.71 16.41
N ILE A 40 -13.97 2.83 16.40
CA ILE A 40 -14.69 3.86 15.61
C ILE A 40 -14.43 5.27 16.17
N THR A 41 -14.25 5.40 17.49
CA THR A 41 -14.01 6.70 18.14
C THR A 41 -12.53 7.11 18.04
N ASN A 42 -11.63 6.20 17.65
CA ASN A 42 -10.21 6.50 17.53
C ASN A 42 -9.93 7.41 16.30
N PHE A 43 -9.35 8.57 16.57
CA PHE A 43 -9.03 9.57 15.53
C PHE A 43 -8.06 9.04 14.47
N PHE A 44 -7.03 8.28 14.85
CA PHE A 44 -6.06 7.72 13.90
C PHE A 44 -6.68 6.65 13.01
N TYR A 45 -7.60 5.84 13.55
CA TYR A 45 -8.32 4.85 12.75
C TYR A 45 -9.21 5.51 11.70
N LEU A 46 -9.94 6.57 12.09
CA LEU A 46 -10.75 7.33 11.14
C LEU A 46 -9.88 7.99 10.06
N LEU A 47 -8.73 8.53 10.43
CA LEU A 47 -7.78 9.11 9.48
C LEU A 47 -7.23 8.06 8.51
N ALA A 48 -6.91 6.85 9.01
CA ALA A 48 -6.49 5.72 8.18
C ALA A 48 -7.57 5.33 7.16
N LEU A 49 -8.85 5.32 7.58
CA LEU A 49 -10.00 5.05 6.70
C LEU A 49 -10.20 6.14 5.66
N ILE A 50 -10.06 7.42 6.03
CA ILE A 50 -10.16 8.54 5.08
C ILE A 50 -9.05 8.44 4.02
N CYS A 51 -7.81 8.18 4.44
CA CYS A 51 -6.71 7.95 3.50
C CYS A 51 -6.99 6.76 2.57
N LEU A 52 -7.54 5.66 3.10
CA LEU A 52 -7.90 4.49 2.32
C LEU A 52 -9.01 4.81 1.30
N PHE A 53 -10.01 5.59 1.70
CA PHE A 53 -11.08 6.02 0.80
C PHE A 53 -10.55 6.84 -0.37
N PHE A 54 -9.70 7.85 -0.10
CA PHE A 54 -9.06 8.63 -1.17
C PHE A 54 -8.12 7.78 -2.03
N GLN A 55 -7.37 6.87 -1.42
CA GLN A 55 -6.54 5.91 -2.13
C GLN A 55 -7.35 5.09 -3.12
N ALA A 56 -8.52 4.57 -2.71
CA ALA A 56 -9.38 3.75 -3.56
C ALA A 56 -9.90 4.54 -4.77
N LEU A 57 -10.31 5.79 -4.57
CA LEU A 57 -10.76 6.67 -5.66
C LEU A 57 -9.64 6.94 -6.68
N VAL A 58 -8.45 7.28 -6.19
CA VAL A 58 -7.28 7.54 -7.06
C VAL A 58 -6.83 6.26 -7.77
N TRP A 59 -6.84 5.13 -7.08
CA TRP A 59 -6.47 3.83 -7.64
C TRP A 59 -7.42 3.40 -8.76
N GLN A 60 -8.72 3.60 -8.58
CA GLN A 60 -9.70 3.27 -9.60
C GLN A 60 -9.52 4.10 -10.88
N GLN A 61 -9.13 5.37 -10.75
CA GLN A 61 -8.75 6.21 -11.90
C GLN A 61 -7.46 5.73 -12.57
N ALA A 62 -6.47 5.25 -11.80
CA ALA A 62 -5.24 4.70 -12.34
C ALA A 62 -5.49 3.41 -13.15
N LEU A 63 -6.34 2.51 -12.64
CA LEU A 63 -6.70 1.26 -13.32
C LEU A 63 -7.53 1.48 -14.59
N HIS A 64 -8.26 2.58 -14.70
CA HIS A 64 -8.94 2.94 -15.95
C HIS A 64 -7.93 3.33 -17.06
N ARG A 65 -6.71 3.73 -16.69
CA ARG A 65 -5.67 4.15 -17.65
C ARG A 65 -4.61 3.10 -17.93
N TYR A 66 -4.32 2.23 -16.96
CA TYR A 66 -3.28 1.21 -17.09
C TYR A 66 -3.83 -0.20 -16.88
N PRO A 67 -3.36 -1.19 -17.64
CA PRO A 67 -3.67 -2.57 -17.34
C PRO A 67 -3.10 -2.93 -15.96
N LEU A 68 -3.85 -3.72 -15.19
CA LEU A 68 -3.47 -4.22 -13.87
C LEU A 68 -2.02 -4.74 -13.84
N SER A 69 -1.58 -5.45 -14.89
CA SER A 69 -0.22 -6.01 -15.01
C SER A 69 0.92 -4.99 -14.96
N PHE A 70 0.65 -3.73 -15.32
CA PHE A 70 1.60 -2.63 -15.17
C PHE A 70 1.55 -2.02 -13.76
N ALA A 71 0.39 -2.03 -13.11
CA ALA A 71 0.18 -1.41 -11.80
C ALA A 71 0.63 -2.30 -10.62
N TYR A 72 0.48 -3.63 -10.73
CA TYR A 72 0.85 -4.60 -9.68
C TYR A 72 2.32 -4.51 -9.21
N PRO A 73 3.33 -4.33 -10.10
CA PRO A 73 4.71 -4.10 -9.67
C PRO A 73 4.85 -2.92 -8.68
N PHE A 74 4.12 -1.83 -8.89
CA PHE A 74 4.14 -0.68 -7.99
C PHE A 74 3.45 -0.98 -6.65
N MET A 75 2.42 -1.84 -6.63
CA MET A 75 1.83 -2.33 -5.38
C MET A 75 2.79 -3.21 -4.57
N SER A 76 3.69 -3.96 -5.23
CA SER A 76 4.76 -4.66 -4.50
C SER A 76 5.69 -3.68 -3.80
N LEU A 77 6.10 -2.61 -4.50
CA LEU A 77 7.01 -1.59 -3.95
C LEU A 77 6.37 -0.86 -2.75
N MET A 78 5.06 -0.64 -2.78
CA MET A 78 4.31 -0.07 -1.66
C MET A 78 4.48 -0.92 -0.39
N ASN A 79 4.45 -2.25 -0.49
CA ASN A 79 4.67 -3.11 0.68
C ASN A 79 6.08 -2.95 1.27
N PHE A 80 7.12 -2.69 0.45
CA PHE A 80 8.45 -2.31 0.96
C PHE A 80 8.42 -1.00 1.73
N ILE A 81 7.76 0.03 1.16
CA ILE A 81 7.68 1.35 1.78
C ILE A 81 6.97 1.26 3.12
N VAL A 82 5.84 0.55 3.20
CA VAL A 82 5.09 0.37 4.45
C VAL A 82 5.88 -0.43 5.47
N LEU A 83 6.53 -1.52 5.07
CA LEU A 83 7.35 -2.32 5.99
C LEU A 83 8.51 -1.49 6.56
N PHE A 84 9.21 -0.76 5.69
CA PHE A 84 10.35 0.08 6.10
C PHE A 84 9.90 1.26 6.97
N ALA A 85 8.82 1.95 6.59
CA ALA A 85 8.24 3.03 7.39
C ALA A 85 7.75 2.51 8.75
N SER A 86 7.15 1.31 8.78
CA SER A 86 6.72 0.67 10.03
C SER A 86 7.89 0.33 10.93
N ALA A 87 8.97 -0.22 10.37
CA ALA A 87 10.17 -0.53 11.15
C ALA A 87 10.86 0.73 11.70
N LEU A 88 10.90 1.82 10.93
CA LEU A 88 11.48 3.08 11.39
C LEU A 88 10.63 3.77 12.46
N LEU A 89 9.31 3.80 12.31
CA LEU A 89 8.41 4.54 13.21
C LEU A 89 8.06 3.77 14.49
N PHE A 90 7.95 2.44 14.40
CA PHE A 90 7.54 1.59 15.52
C PHE A 90 8.69 0.79 16.11
N HIS A 91 9.92 0.96 15.59
CA HIS A 91 11.13 0.24 16.00
C HIS A 91 10.97 -1.29 16.04
N GLU A 92 10.05 -1.82 15.24
CA GLU A 92 9.87 -3.27 15.09
C GLU A 92 11.09 -3.86 14.36
N GLY A 93 11.63 -4.95 14.91
CA GLY A 93 12.75 -5.66 14.29
C GLY A 93 12.35 -6.22 12.92
N ILE A 94 12.93 -5.69 11.84
CA ILE A 94 12.81 -6.31 10.53
C ILE A 94 13.55 -7.64 10.59
N THR A 95 12.80 -8.75 10.61
CA THR A 95 13.41 -10.07 10.54
C THR A 95 13.93 -10.35 9.12
N PRO A 96 15.00 -11.16 8.97
CA PRO A 96 15.46 -11.61 7.66
C PRO A 96 14.37 -12.32 6.86
N PHE A 97 13.43 -12.99 7.55
CA PHE A 97 12.27 -13.64 6.95
C PHE A 97 11.31 -12.64 6.29
N ASN A 98 11.08 -11.47 6.89
CA ASN A 98 10.26 -10.43 6.28
C ASN A 98 10.86 -9.97 4.95
N ILE A 99 12.18 -9.77 4.90
CA ILE A 99 12.91 -9.39 3.68
C ILE A 99 12.83 -10.50 2.63
N ALA A 100 13.06 -11.76 3.04
CA ALA A 100 12.99 -12.91 2.13
C ALA A 100 11.59 -13.09 1.52
N GLY A 101 10.52 -12.97 2.32
CA GLY A 101 9.15 -13.02 1.83
C GLY A 101 8.82 -11.88 0.87
N LEU A 102 9.35 -10.69 1.14
CA LEU A 102 9.15 -9.51 0.29
C LEU A 102 9.84 -9.66 -1.08
N ILE A 103 11.06 -10.21 -1.10
CA ILE A 103 11.77 -10.58 -2.33
C ILE A 103 10.95 -11.62 -3.11
N LEU A 104 10.41 -12.62 -2.44
CA LEU A 104 9.59 -13.67 -3.06
C LEU A 104 8.31 -13.09 -3.70
N ILE A 105 7.63 -12.17 -3.02
CA ILE A 105 6.45 -11.47 -3.57
C ILE A 105 6.84 -10.64 -4.80
N SER A 106 7.95 -9.89 -4.74
CA SER A 106 8.44 -9.10 -5.89
C SER A 106 8.81 -9.97 -7.09
N LEU A 107 9.43 -11.13 -6.85
CA LEU A 107 9.74 -12.10 -7.90
C LEU A 107 8.45 -12.64 -8.54
N GLY A 108 7.46 -13.03 -7.72
CA GLY A 108 6.16 -13.51 -8.20
C GLY A 108 5.44 -12.49 -9.09
N ILE A 109 5.45 -11.22 -8.70
CA ILE A 109 4.82 -10.13 -9.48
C ILE A 109 5.60 -9.84 -10.76
N THR A 110 6.93 -9.91 -10.72
CA THR A 110 7.78 -9.76 -11.92
C THR A 110 7.49 -10.85 -12.94
N LEU A 111 7.35 -12.11 -12.49
CA LEU A 111 6.95 -13.23 -13.35
C LEU A 111 5.55 -13.02 -13.95
N LEU A 112 4.59 -12.57 -13.15
CA LEU A 112 3.22 -12.28 -13.60
C LEU A 112 3.18 -11.16 -14.65
N SER A 113 4.01 -10.13 -14.47
CA SER A 113 4.11 -9.00 -15.41
C SER A 113 4.65 -9.47 -16.78
N ARG A 114 5.59 -10.43 -16.80
CA ARG A 114 6.18 -10.96 -18.04
C ARG A 114 5.19 -11.78 -18.87
N HIS A 115 4.33 -12.59 -18.25
CA HIS A 115 3.41 -13.46 -18.99
C HIS A 115 2.37 -12.68 -19.82
N LYS A 116 1.95 -11.50 -19.35
CA LYS A 116 0.98 -10.67 -20.08
C LYS A 116 1.60 -9.88 -21.25
N GLY A 117 2.92 -9.86 -21.36
CA GLY A 117 3.65 -9.26 -22.48
C GLY A 117 3.73 -10.15 -23.73
N GLU A 118 3.26 -11.40 -23.66
CA GLU A 118 3.32 -12.36 -24.78
C GLU A 118 1.98 -12.48 -25.56
N CYS A 119 0.92 -11.83 -25.08
CA CYS A 119 -0.37 -11.73 -25.79
C CYS A 119 -0.63 -10.30 -26.29
N VAL A 120 0.35 -9.74 -27.01
CA VAL A 120 0.14 -8.56 -27.87
C VAL A 120 -0.31 -9.02 -29.25
#